data_AF-A0AAD5MSF6-F1
#
_entry.id   AF-A0AAD5MSF6-F1
#
_cell.length_a   1.000
_cell.length_b   1.000
_cell.length_c   1.000
_cell.angle_alpha   90.00
_cell.angle_beta   90.00
_cell.angle_gamma   90.00
#
_symmetry.space_group_name_H-M   'P 1'
#
loop_
_entity.id
_entity.type
_entity.pdbx_description
1 polymer ?
#
loop_
_entity_poly.entity_id
_entity_poly.type
_entity_poly.pdbx_seq_one_letter_code
_entity_poly.pdbx_strand_id
1 'polypeptide(L)' 'MSNVVHLHVQCCPVVTGFVSYDSLAASQAAIAAMNGFQIGMKRLKVQLKRPRQDRPY' A
#
# COMPACT_ATOMS: atom_id res chain seq x y z
N MET A 1 -10.20 -4.96 11.92
CA MET A 1 -9.71 -3.78 11.18
C MET A 1 -8.23 -3.97 10.90
N SER A 2 -7.88 -4.65 9.80
CA SER A 2 -6.48 -4.96 9.51
C SER A 2 -5.84 -3.76 8.82
N ASN A 3 -4.96 -3.04 9.52
CA ASN A 3 -4.23 -1.87 9.02
C ASN A 3 -3.05 -2.30 8.13
N VAL A 4 -3.36 -3.05 7.07
CA VAL A 4 -2.37 -3.54 6.12
C VAL A 4 -2.27 -2.54 4.98
N VAL A 5 -1.07 -2.08 4.67
CA VAL A 5 -0.80 -1.29 3.45
C VAL A 5 -0.25 -2.21 2.37
N HIS A 6 -0.65 -1.96 1.14
CA HIS A 6 -0.14 -2.60 -0.05
C HIS A 6 0.76 -1.63 -0.80
N LEU A 7 1.97 -2.08 -1.09
CA LEU A 7 3.00 -1.33 -1.78
C LEU A 7 3.07 -1.83 -3.23
N HIS A 8 2.93 -0.93 -4.19
CA HIS A 8 3.00 -1.24 -5.62
C HIS A 8 3.83 -0.19 -6.36
N VAL A 9 4.78 -0.62 -7.19
CA VAL A 9 5.57 0.31 -8.02
C VAL A 9 4.93 0.44 -9.39
N GLN A 10 4.53 1.66 -9.78
CA GLN A 10 3.73 1.90 -11.00
C GLN A 10 4.37 1.42 -12.32
N CYS A 11 5.68 1.18 -12.34
CA CYS A 11 6.42 0.77 -13.54
C CYS A 11 6.85 -0.70 -13.52
N CYS A 12 6.76 -1.40 -12.37
CA CYS A 12 7.26 -2.77 -12.25
C CYS A 12 6.26 -3.65 -11.50
N PRO A 13 5.57 -4.58 -12.19
CA PRO A 13 4.64 -5.49 -11.53
C PRO A 13 5.34 -6.54 -10.65
N VAL A 14 6.67 -6.60 -10.66
CA VAL A 14 7.47 -7.69 -10.06
C VAL A 14 7.63 -7.53 -8.53
N VAL A 15 7.40 -6.34 -7.98
CA VAL A 15 7.63 -6.06 -6.55
C VAL A 15 6.37 -5.48 -5.93
N THR A 16 5.51 -6.35 -5.43
CA THR A 16 4.37 -6.00 -4.56
C THR A 16 4.58 -6.62 -3.20
N GLY A 17 4.40 -5.81 -2.15
CA GLY A 17 4.61 -6.21 -0.76
C GLY A 17 3.46 -5.73 0.13
N PHE A 18 3.21 -6.48 1.21
CA PHE A 18 2.25 -6.10 2.24
C PHE A 18 2.99 -5.76 3.52
N VAL A 19 2.62 -4.65 4.15
CA VAL A 19 3.13 -4.25 5.47
C VAL A 19 1.95 -4.10 6.42
N SER A 20 1.98 -4.82 7.53
CA SER A 20 0.96 -4.73 8.60
C SER A 20 1.44 -3.79 9.68
N TYR A 21 0.61 -2.80 10.03
CA TYR A 21 0.85 -1.91 11.16
C TYR A 21 -0.01 -2.30 12.35
N ASP A 22 0.50 -2.02 13.54
CA ASP A 22 -0.16 -2.14 14.84
C ASP A 22 -1.27 -1.08 15.04
N SER A 23 -1.09 0.11 14.46
CA SER A 23 -1.99 1.26 14.61
C SER A 23 -2.41 1.87 13.28
N LEU A 24 -3.61 2.46 13.26
CA LEU A 24 -4.13 3.17 12.09
C LEU A 24 -3.30 4.42 11.80
N ALA A 25 -2.90 5.15 12.85
CA ALA A 25 -2.07 6.35 12.74
C ALA A 25 -0.73 6.06 12.04
N ALA A 26 -0.04 4.98 12.43
CA ALA A 26 1.19 4.57 11.76
C ALA A 26 0.97 4.21 10.29
N SER A 27 -0.10 3.47 9.99
CA SER A 27 -0.43 3.09 8.60
C SER A 27 -0.73 4.29 7.71
N GLN A 28 -1.43 5.31 8.23
CA GLN A 28 -1.76 6.54 7.50
C GLN A 28 -0.54 7.42 7.29
N ALA A 29 0.31 7.57 8.31
CA ALA A 29 1.57 8.32 8.21
C ALA A 29 2.49 7.70 7.14
N ALA A 30 2.59 6.36 7.11
CA ALA A 30 3.37 5.66 6.10
C ALA A 30 2.82 5.87 4.68
N ILE A 31 1.50 5.87 4.49
CA ILE A 31 0.89 6.17 3.19
C ILE A 31 1.19 7.60 2.77
N ALA A 32 1.02 8.57 3.66
CA ALA A 32 1.28 9.98 3.35
C ALA A 32 2.75 10.21 2.97
N ALA A 33 3.69 9.55 3.64
CA ALA A 33 5.12 9.69 3.37
C ALA A 33 5.58 8.95 2.10
N MET A 34 5.03 7.77 1.81
CA MET A 34 5.53 6.90 0.74
C MET A 34 4.69 6.91 -0.55
N ASN A 35 3.43 7.35 -0.50
CA ASN A 35 2.60 7.42 -1.69
C ASN A 35 3.08 8.57 -2.60
N GLY A 36 3.51 8.22 -3.81
CA GLY A 36 4.11 9.15 -4.76
C GLY A 36 5.63 9.29 -4.61
N PHE A 37 6.27 8.53 -3.72
CA PHE A 37 7.73 8.56 -3.58
C PHE A 37 8.40 8.16 -4.90
N GLN A 38 9.34 8.98 -5.36
CA GLN A 38 9.99 8.80 -6.65
C GLN A 38 11.35 8.12 -6.47
N ILE A 39 11.53 6.97 -7.12
CA ILE A 39 12.81 6.26 -7.15
C ILE A 39 13.25 6.23 -8.61
N GLY A 40 14.18 7.12 -8.96
CA GLY A 40 14.60 7.36 -10.34
C GLY A 40 13.42 7.79 -11.23
N MET A 41 13.10 6.99 -12.26
CA MET A 41 11.96 7.22 -13.15
C MET A 41 10.65 6.58 -12.67
N LYS A 42 10.65 5.92 -11.51
CA LYS A 42 9.51 5.14 -11.01
C LYS A 42 8.83 5.86 -9.85
N ARG A 43 7.51 5.71 -9.77
CA ARG A 43 6.69 6.19 -8.64
C ARG A 43 6.14 5.03 -7.84
N LEU A 44 6.24 5.19 -6.53
CA LEU A 44 5.79 4.23 -5.55
C LEU A 44 4.35 4.57 -5.17
N LYS A 45 3.46 3.58 -5.23
CA LYS A 45 2.04 3.73 -4.89
C LYS A 45 1.78 2.90 -3.64
N VAL A 46 1.35 3.56 -2.58
CA VAL A 46 1.05 2.92 -1.30
C VAL A 46 -0.41 3.17 -0.96
N GLN A 47 -1.15 2.12 -0.67
CA GLN A 47 -2.58 2.20 -0.40
C GLN A 47 -2.98 1.22 0.70
N LEU A 48 -4.02 1.55 1.48
CA LEU A 48 -4.62 0.59 2.40
C LEU A 48 -5.17 -0.61 1.62
N LYS A 49 -4.92 -1.81 2.15
CA LYS A 49 -5.53 -3.04 1.68
C LYS A 49 -7.03 -2.92 1.92
N ARG A 50 -7.79 -2.71 0.85
CA ARG A 50 -9.25 -2.83 0.91
C ARG A 50 -9.57 -4.30 1.15
N PRO A 51 -10.44 -4.66 2.10
CA PRO A 51 -10.98 -6.01 2.16
C PRO A 51 -11.57 -6.30 0.78
N ARG A 52 -11.17 -7.42 0.15
CA ARG A 52 -11.89 -7.89 -1.02
C ARG A 52 -13.30 -8.15 -0.51
N GLN A 53 -14.26 -7.38 -0.99
CA GLN A 53 -15.67 -7.74 -0.91
C GLN A 53 -15.74 -9.08 -1.64
N ASP A 54 -15.82 -10.16 -0.87
CA ASP A 54 -16.07 -11.48 -1.40
C ASP A 54 -17.35 -11.38 -2.23
N ARG A 55 -17.28 -11.79 -3.50
CA ARG A 55 -18.49 -11.86 -4.32
C ARG A 55 -19.44 -12.82 -3.61
N PRO A 56 -20.68 -12.44 -3.32
CA PRO A 56 -21.68 -13.42 -2.92
C PRO A 56 -22.10 -14.15 -4.21
N TYR A 57 -21.40 -15.24 -4.53
CA TYR A 57 -21.69 -16.21 -5.61
C TYR A 57 -22.03 -15.62 -7.00
#